data_AF-A0A7J9KZT6-F1
#
_entry.id   AF-A0A7J9KZT6-F1
#
_cell.length_a   1.000
_cell.length_b   1.000
_cell.length_c   1.000
_cell.angle_alpha   90.00
_cell.angle_beta   90.00
_cell.angle_gamma   90.00
#
_symmetry.space_group_name_H-M   'P 1'
#
loop_
_entity.id
_entity.type
_entity.pdbx_description
1 polymer ?
#
loop_
_entity_poly.entity_id
_entity_poly.type
_entity_poly.pdbx_seq_one_letter_code
_entity_poly.pdbx_strand_id
1 'polypeptide(L)' 'MKLPRPNDNTCSICLSEYQAKETIRTIPDCNHYFHASCIDEWLKLNAACPVCRRTPDQDSAHLITRSTSSFSPRPSL' A
#
# COMPACT_ATOMS: atom_id res chain seq x y z
N MET A 1 -25.27 10.73 -12.76
CA MET A 1 -24.79 11.40 -11.53
C MET A 1 -23.50 10.70 -11.12
N LYS A 2 -22.33 11.34 -11.32
CA LYS A 2 -21.05 10.75 -10.94
C LYS A 2 -20.78 11.19 -9.50
N LEU A 3 -20.89 10.27 -8.53
CA LEU A 3 -20.62 10.57 -7.13
C LEU A 3 -19.19 11.12 -6.99
N PRO A 4 -18.97 12.20 -6.20
CA PRO A 4 -17.63 12.64 -5.86
C PRO A 4 -16.97 11.47 -5.13
N ARG A 5 -15.80 11.06 -5.60
CA ARG A 5 -15.04 9.95 -5.01
C ARG A 5 -14.85 10.30 -3.55
N PRO A 6 -15.51 9.59 -2.60
CA PRO A 6 -15.10 9.74 -1.25
C PRO A 6 -13.70 9.14 -1.22
N ASN A 7 -12.78 10.00 -0.83
CA ASN A 7 -11.89 9.66 0.25
C ASN A 7 -10.46 9.25 -0.18
N ASP A 8 -9.58 10.23 -0.10
CA ASP A 8 -8.13 10.09 0.11
C ASP A 8 -7.78 9.99 1.61
N ASN A 9 -8.81 9.95 2.48
CA ASN A 9 -8.71 10.08 3.93
C ASN A 9 -9.32 8.90 4.71
N THR A 10 -9.29 7.67 4.18
CA THR A 10 -9.68 6.44 4.89
C THR A 10 -8.51 5.50 4.95
N CYS A 11 -8.44 4.77 6.05
CA CYS A 11 -7.53 3.67 6.21
C CYS A 11 -7.96 2.47 5.36
N SER A 12 -7.10 1.95 4.48
CA SER A 12 -7.42 0.75 3.67
C SER A 12 -7.50 -0.54 4.49
N ILE A 13 -7.12 -0.53 5.78
CA ILE A 13 -7.17 -1.70 6.66
C ILE A 13 -8.56 -1.83 7.31
N CYS A 14 -9.10 -0.74 7.86
CA CYS A 14 -10.41 -0.73 8.51
C CYS A 14 -11.51 -0.03 7.68
N LEU A 15 -11.19 0.47 6.50
CA LEU A 15 -12.07 1.18 5.56
C LEU A 15 -12.83 2.37 6.18
N SER A 16 -12.30 2.94 7.26
CA SER A 16 -12.89 4.05 8.00
C SER A 16 -12.10 5.34 7.81
N GLU A 17 -12.78 6.48 7.87
CA GLU A 17 -12.17 7.82 7.77
C GLU A 17 -11.22 8.10 8.94
N TYR A 18 -10.11 8.77 8.65
CA TYR A 18 -9.15 9.23 9.66
C TYR A 18 -9.79 10.31 10.53
N GLN A 19 -9.81 10.12 11.86
CA GLN A 19 -10.21 11.17 12.80
C GLN A 19 -9.01 11.99 13.27
N ALA A 20 -9.25 13.27 13.60
CA ALA A 20 -8.23 14.17 14.15
C ALA A 20 -7.57 13.67 15.45
N LYS A 21 -8.25 12.76 16.17
CA LYS A 21 -7.74 12.14 17.40
C LYS A 21 -6.92 10.87 17.16
N GLU A 22 -6.86 10.39 15.92
CA GLU A 22 -6.22 9.14 15.56
C GLU A 22 -4.82 9.40 15.02
N THR A 23 -3.86 8.62 15.51
CA THR A 23 -2.48 8.69 15.03
C THR A 23 -2.38 7.97 13.70
N ILE A 24 -1.85 8.62 12.67
CA ILE A 24 -1.62 8.03 11.35
C ILE A 24 -0.13 7.72 11.22
N ARG A 25 0.20 6.56 10.67
CA ARG A 25 1.55 6.16 10.31
C ARG A 25 1.66 5.98 8.81
N THR A 26 2.83 6.28 8.30
CA THR A 26 3.16 6.16 6.88
C THR A 26 4.31 5.18 6.72
N ILE A 27 4.22 4.30 5.72
CA ILE A 27 5.34 3.43 5.37
C ILE A 27 6.33 4.23 4.51
N PRO A 28 7.61 4.39 4.92
CA PRO A 28 8.56 5.25 4.21
C PRO A 28 8.86 4.79 2.78
N ASP A 29 8.77 3.48 2.51
CA ASP A 29 9.10 2.88 1.22
C ASP A 29 8.05 3.16 0.12
N CYS A 30 6.77 3.25 0.51
CA CYS A 30 5.65 3.36 -0.43
C CYS A 30 4.72 4.53 -0.17
N ASN A 31 4.95 5.32 0.89
CA ASN A 31 4.20 6.52 1.25
C ASN A 31 2.67 6.29 1.40
N HIS A 32 2.25 5.09 1.83
CA HIS A 32 0.85 4.81 2.14
C HIS A 32 0.52 5.10 3.62
N TYR A 33 -0.64 5.71 3.84
CA TYR A 33 -1.11 6.17 5.15
C TYR A 33 -2.08 5.16 5.77
N PHE A 34 -1.90 4.86 7.05
CA PHE A 34 -2.76 3.94 7.80
C PHE A 34 -2.91 4.42 9.24
N HIS A 35 -4.00 4.06 9.91
CA HIS A 35 -4.07 4.25 11.37
C HIS A 35 -2.91 3.53 12.04
N ALA A 36 -2.24 4.19 12.98
CA ALA A 36 -1.15 3.62 13.76
C ALA A 36 -1.58 2.31 14.41
N SER A 37 -2.79 2.24 14.97
CA SER A 37 -3.35 1.00 15.55
C SER A 37 -3.49 -0.11 14.51
N CYS A 38 -4.05 0.21 13.33
CA CYS A 38 -4.25 -0.77 12.26
C CYS A 38 -2.93 -1.27 11.68
N ILE A 39 -1.97 -0.38 11.41
CA ILE A 39 -0.67 -0.80 10.86
C ILE A 39 0.17 -1.52 11.91
N ASP A 40 0.04 -1.21 13.20
CA ASP A 40 0.77 -1.89 14.27
C ASP A 40 0.32 -3.34 14.41
N GLU A 41 -1.00 -3.59 14.40
CA GLU A 41 -1.55 -4.95 14.39
C GLU A 41 -1.22 -5.69 13.10
N TRP A 42 -1.32 -5.00 11.96
CA TRP A 42 -0.95 -5.59 10.68
C TRP A 42 0.53 -6.00 10.63
N LEU A 43 1.45 -5.14 11.05
CA LEU A 43 2.89 -5.44 11.05
C LEU A 43 3.27 -6.58 12.01
N LYS A 44 2.49 -6.82 13.08
CA LYS A 44 2.67 -8.00 13.95
C LYS A 44 2.40 -9.32 13.21
N LEU A 45 1.51 -9.29 12.21
CA LEU A 45 1.12 -10.48 11.44
C LEU A 45 1.89 -10.56 10.11
N ASN A 46 2.01 -9.44 9.40
CA ASN A 46 2.57 -9.32 8.07
C ASN A 46 3.37 -8.02 7.99
N ALA A 47 4.70 -8.10 7.96
CA ALA A 47 5.60 -6.94 7.87
C ALA A 47 5.60 -6.23 6.50
N ALA A 48 4.52 -6.37 5.71
CA ALA A 48 4.39 -5.87 4.34
C ALA A 48 3.28 -4.84 4.22
N CYS A 49 3.38 -3.88 3.30
CA CYS A 49 2.32 -2.91 3.04
C CYS A 49 1.03 -3.61 2.54
N PRO A 50 -0.15 -3.35 3.12
CA PRO A 50 -1.40 -3.97 2.68
C PRO A 50 -1.85 -3.52 1.28
N VAL A 51 -1.37 -2.36 0.81
CA VAL A 51 -1.73 -1.80 -0.51
C VAL A 51 -0.82 -2.31 -1.61
N CYS A 52 0.50 -2.21 -1.43
CA CYS A 52 1.47 -2.53 -2.48
C CYS A 52 2.35 -3.74 -2.18
N ARG A 53 2.14 -4.42 -1.04
CA ARG A 53 2.92 -5.59 -0.57
C ARG A 53 4.44 -5.37 -0.49
N ARG A 54 4.91 -4.12 -0.44
CA ARG A 54 6.31 -3.78 -0.17
C ARG A 54 6.57 -3.73 1.33
N THR A 55 7.60 -4.42 1.79
CA THR A 55 8.06 -4.35 3.18
C THR A 55 9.18 -3.30 3.25
N PRO A 56 9.31 -2.55 4.36
CA PRO A 56 10.36 -1.55 4.53
C PRO A 56 11.78 -2.14 4.72
N ASP A 57 11.95 -3.45 4.51
CA ASP A 57 13.18 -4.24 4.67
C ASP A 57 13.50 -5.01 3.37
N GLN A 58 13.29 -4.40 2.21
CA GLN A 58 13.56 -5.04 0.90
C GLN A 58 14.64 -4.31 0.12
N ASP A 59 15.67 -3.82 0.83
CA ASP A 59 16.94 -3.49 0.18
C ASP A 59 17.83 -4.74 -0.02
N SER A 60 17.51 -5.88 0.61
CA SER A 60 18.35 -7.10 0.56
C SER A 60 17.74 -8.33 -0.13
N ALA A 61 16.47 -8.28 -0.57
CA ALA A 61 15.80 -9.46 -1.16
C ALA A 61 15.45 -9.33 -2.65
N HIS A 62 15.81 -8.22 -3.32
CA HIS A 62 15.58 -8.06 -4.76
C HIS A 62 16.76 -8.55 -5.62
N LEU A 63 17.16 -9.81 -5.46
CA LEU A 63 17.95 -10.50 -6.50
C LEU A 63 17.30 -11.76 -7.08
N ILE A 64 16.07 -12.11 -6.68
CA ILE A 64 15.39 -13.27 -7.26
C ILE A 64 13.88 -13.05 -7.34
N THR A 65 13.43 -12.35 -8.39
CA THR A 65 12.50 -12.92 -9.40
C THR A 65 11.81 -11.81 -10.19
N ARG A 66 12.35 -11.59 -11.39
CA ARG A 66 11.66 -11.25 -12.65
C ARG A 66 10.81 -9.96 -12.65
N SER A 67 11.44 -8.93 -13.18
CA SER A 67 10.85 -8.12 -14.25
C SER A 67 10.26 -9.03 -15.34
N THR A 68 8.94 -9.23 -15.29
CA THR A 68 8.15 -9.42 -16.51
C THR A 68 6.93 -8.52 -16.40
N SER A 69 7.16 -7.21 -16.45
CA SER A 69 6.21 -6.34 -17.13
C SER A 69 6.20 -6.79 -18.59
N SER A 70 5.20 -7.59 -18.93
CA SER A 70 4.86 -7.95 -20.30
C SER A 70 4.53 -6.67 -21.07
N PHE A 71 5.56 -5.96 -21.54
CA PHE A 71 5.44 -5.07 -22.67
C PHE A 71 5.10 -5.98 -23.86
N SER A 72 3.85 -5.95 -24.29
CA SER A 72 3.44 -6.54 -25.55
C SER A 72 3.77 -5.55 -26.68
N PRO A 73 4.83 -5.75 -27.49
CA PRO A 73 4.86 -5.13 -28.80
C PRO A 73 3.87 -5.90 -29.68
N ARG A 74 2.76 -5.27 -30.07
CA ARG A 74 1.91 -5.79 -31.16
C ARG A 74 2.76 -5.86 -32.43
N PRO A 75 2.98 -7.02 -33.07
CA PRO A 75 3.39 -7.05 -34.46
C PRO A 75 2.16 -6.77 -35.32
N SER A 76 2.28 -5.79 -36.19
CA SER A 76 1.30 -5.46 -37.23
C SER A 76 1.30 -6.54 -38.31
N LEU A 77 0.15 -7.17 -38.54
CA LEU A 77 -0.24 -7.76 -39.83
C LEU A 77 -1.77 -7.74 -39.93
#